data_AF-A0A938HR73-F1
#
_entry.id   AF-A0A938HR73-F1
#
_cell.length_a   1.000
_cell.length_b   1.000
_cell.length_c   1.000
_cell.angle_alpha   90.00
_cell.angle_beta   90.00
_cell.angle_gamma   90.00
#
_symmetry.space_group_name_H-M   'P 1'
#
loop_
_entity.id
_entity.type
_entity.pdbx_description
1 polymer ?
#
loop_
_entity_poly.entity_id
_entity_poly.type
_entity_poly.pdbx_seq_one_letter_code
_entity_poly.pdbx_strand_id
1 'polypeptide(L)'
;MREAIQNNKYVELAYRVIDKKSGEILIAVEFPIGYVHGANDILMPSVTKDLEGKAAGDVVEVSFNGDQIYGARDESLVFTDYIENVPEEYRKVGTTIMAENDKGKARSFIVTRIDDKTLTLDGNHPLCGREIVFKLEILNVRDATEEEIEAGGPVGVEPDVNRSLLMPI
;
A
#
# COMPACT_ATOMS: atom_id res chain seq x y z
N MET A 1 19.68 20.89 16.26
CA MET A 1 19.95 19.44 16.16
C MET A 1 18.80 18.84 15.37
N ARG A 2 19.05 17.91 14.45
CA ARG A 2 17.96 17.21 13.78
C ARG A 2 17.38 16.18 14.76
N GLU A 3 16.07 16.17 14.90
CA GLU A 3 15.37 15.13 15.67
C GLU A 3 15.55 13.80 14.93
N ALA A 4 16.00 12.78 15.66
CA ALA A 4 16.10 11.42 15.15
C ALA A 4 14.89 10.61 15.62
N ILE A 5 14.47 9.66 14.80
CA ILE A 5 13.42 8.71 15.12
C ILE A 5 13.88 7.85 16.29
N GLN A 6 13.07 7.83 17.34
CA GLN A 6 13.20 7.03 18.54
C GLN A 6 11.81 6.88 19.17
N ASN A 7 11.67 6.03 20.20
CA ASN A 7 10.41 5.87 20.92
C ASN A 7 9.76 7.21 21.32
N ASN A 8 8.43 7.27 21.17
CA ASN A 8 7.56 8.43 21.43
C ASN A 8 7.79 9.64 20.51
N LYS A 9 8.50 9.47 19.39
CA LYS A 9 8.55 10.48 18.33
C LYS A 9 7.39 10.30 17.36
N TYR A 10 6.74 11.41 17.00
CA TYR A 10 5.83 11.49 15.89
C TYR A 10 6.64 11.67 14.60
N VAL A 11 6.31 10.87 13.59
CA VAL A 11 7.03 10.80 12.32
C VAL A 11 6.05 10.93 11.18
N GLU A 12 6.34 11.84 10.26
CA GLU A 12 5.61 11.96 8.99
C GLU A 12 6.47 11.41 7.87
N LEU A 13 5.91 10.50 7.08
CA LEU A 13 6.60 9.90 5.95
C LEU A 13 5.75 9.90 4.69
N ALA A 14 6.38 10.12 3.55
CA ALA A 14 5.83 9.77 2.25
C ALA A 14 6.40 8.41 1.84
N TYR A 15 5.62 7.62 1.11
CA TYR A 15 6.12 6.36 0.57
C TYR A 15 5.73 6.14 -0.88
N ARG A 16 6.63 5.47 -1.60
CA ARG A 16 6.41 5.00 -2.96
C ARG A 16 6.73 3.52 -3.04
N VAL A 17 5.88 2.77 -3.73
CA VAL A 17 6.08 1.36 -4.03
C VAL A 17 6.57 1.25 -5.47
N ILE A 18 7.78 0.74 -5.62
CA ILE A 18 8.47 0.62 -6.90
C ILE A 18 8.62 -0.87 -7.22
N ASP A 19 8.30 -1.27 -8.45
CA ASP A 19 8.61 -2.61 -8.92
C ASP A 19 10.13 -2.77 -9.08
N LYS A 20 10.72 -3.75 -8.41
CA LYS A 20 12.17 -3.96 -8.42
C LYS A 20 12.67 -4.44 -9.79
N LYS A 21 11.84 -5.12 -10.58
CA LYS A 21 12.24 -5.67 -11.89
C LYS A 21 12.15 -4.62 -12.99
N SER A 22 11.05 -3.86 -13.05
CA SER A 22 10.85 -2.84 -14.09
C SER A 22 11.33 -1.45 -13.69
N GLY A 23 11.47 -1.16 -12.40
CA GLY A 23 11.74 0.19 -11.87
C GLY A 23 10.53 1.12 -11.94
N GLU A 24 9.36 0.60 -12.31
CA GLU A 24 8.12 1.37 -12.45
C GLU A 24 7.52 1.68 -11.07
N ILE A 25 7.01 2.90 -10.90
CA ILE A 25 6.29 3.27 -9.67
C ILE A 25 4.89 2.65 -9.76
N LEU A 26 4.63 1.66 -8.91
CA LEU A 26 3.35 0.96 -8.84
C LEU A 26 2.33 1.76 -8.03
N ILE A 27 2.78 2.36 -6.93
CA ILE A 27 1.95 3.15 -6.03
C ILE A 27 2.77 4.35 -5.57
N ALA A 28 2.17 5.54 -5.65
CA ALA A 28 2.69 6.73 -4.99
C ALA A 28 1.56 7.28 -4.12
N VAL A 29 1.79 7.30 -2.80
CA VAL A 29 0.86 7.98 -1.90
C VAL A 29 1.41 9.39 -1.68
N GLU A 30 0.67 10.37 -2.19
CA GLU A 30 1.05 11.79 -2.07
C GLU A 30 0.73 12.36 -0.69
N PHE A 31 -0.16 11.70 0.07
CA PHE A 31 -0.48 12.10 1.43
C PHE A 31 0.52 11.49 2.43
N PRO A 32 1.17 12.31 3.26
CA PRO A 32 2.09 11.80 4.27
C PRO A 32 1.33 10.97 5.30
N ILE A 33 1.88 9.81 5.64
CA ILE A 33 1.41 9.02 6.78
C ILE A 33 2.09 9.56 8.03
N GLY A 34 1.30 9.89 9.03
CA GLY A 34 1.78 10.16 10.39
C GLY A 34 1.69 8.91 11.25
N TYR A 35 2.74 8.61 12.03
CA TYR A 35 2.71 7.58 13.06
C TYR A 35 3.56 7.96 14.26
N VAL A 36 3.32 7.32 15.40
CA VAL A 36 4.18 7.45 16.59
C VAL A 36 5.07 6.21 16.74
N HIS A 37 6.38 6.44 16.76
CA HIS A 37 7.35 5.36 16.87
C HIS A 37 7.29 4.70 18.25
N GLY A 38 7.15 3.37 18.26
CA GLY A 38 7.09 2.56 19.49
C GLY A 38 5.72 2.54 20.17
N ALA A 39 4.71 3.26 19.65
CA ALA A 39 3.37 3.30 20.23
C ALA A 39 2.44 2.20 19.67
N ASN A 40 2.48 1.94 18.36
CA ASN A 40 1.61 0.98 17.67
C ASN A 40 2.31 0.29 16.48
N ASP A 41 1.83 -0.90 16.10
CA ASP A 41 2.34 -1.71 14.97
C ASP A 41 1.76 -1.28 13.60
N ILE A 42 1.75 0.02 13.30
CA ILE A 42 1.25 0.55 12.00
C ILE A 42 2.16 0.14 10.84
N LEU A 43 3.45 -0.04 11.11
CA LEU A 43 4.46 -0.44 10.15
C LEU A 43 5.06 -1.79 10.55
N MET A 44 5.49 -2.58 9.55
CA MET A 44 6.16 -3.86 9.81
C MET A 44 7.39 -3.67 10.72
N PRO A 45 7.66 -4.59 11.67
CA PRO A 45 8.79 -4.47 12.60
C PRO A 45 10.16 -4.30 11.94
N SER A 46 10.35 -4.85 10.73
CA SER A 46 11.58 -4.64 9.96
C SER A 46 11.72 -3.19 9.47
N VAL A 47 10.61 -2.55 9.09
CA VAL A 47 10.59 -1.16 8.64
C VAL A 47 10.85 -0.22 9.80
N THR A 48 10.16 -0.41 10.92
CA THR A 48 10.35 0.45 12.10
C THR A 48 11.80 0.39 12.57
N LYS A 49 12.41 -0.80 12.58
CA LYS A 49 13.82 -0.97 12.91
C LYS A 49 14.78 -0.24 11.97
N ASP A 50 14.50 -0.23 10.65
CA ASP A 50 15.34 0.47 9.67
C ASP A 50 15.16 2.00 9.71
N LEU A 51 14.02 2.48 10.22
CA LEU A 51 13.73 3.89 10.46
C LEU A 51 14.34 4.42 11.76
N GLU A 52 14.61 3.56 12.74
CA GLU A 52 15.19 3.96 14.03
C GLU A 52 16.53 4.70 13.84
N GLY A 53 16.66 5.86 14.49
CA GLY A 53 17.85 6.71 14.40
C GLY A 53 17.96 7.55 13.12
N LYS A 54 17.03 7.45 12.17
CA LYS A 54 16.96 8.33 10.99
C LYS A 54 16.36 9.68 11.32
N ALA A 55 16.59 10.69 10.50
CA ALA A 55 16.07 12.04 10.72
C ALA A 55 15.26 12.56 9.53
N ALA A 56 14.56 13.67 9.73
CA ALA A 56 13.87 14.37 8.64
C ALA A 56 14.84 14.69 7.47
N GLY A 57 14.39 14.38 6.26
CA GLY A 57 15.15 14.45 5.00
C GLY A 57 15.88 13.16 4.63
N ASP A 58 15.95 12.17 5.51
CA ASP A 58 16.51 10.86 5.16
C ASP A 58 15.52 10.04 4.33
N VAL A 59 16.08 9.19 3.47
CA VAL A 59 15.32 8.25 2.64
C VAL A 59 15.76 6.84 2.97
N VAL A 60 14.80 5.97 3.23
CA VAL A 60 15.01 4.55 3.54
C VAL A 60 14.34 3.71 2.46
N GLU A 61 15.05 2.73 1.92
CA GLU A 61 14.52 1.81 0.92
C GLU A 61 14.45 0.42 1.52
N VAL A 62 13.24 -0.14 1.60
CA VAL A 62 12.99 -1.47 2.15
C VAL A 62 12.43 -2.35 1.04
N SER A 63 13.11 -3.46 0.75
CA SER A 63 12.67 -4.43 -0.25
C SER A 63 11.75 -5.48 0.36
N PHE A 64 10.65 -5.77 -0.32
CA PHE A 64 9.71 -6.82 0.06
C PHE A 64 9.41 -7.73 -1.10
N ASN A 65 9.08 -8.97 -0.78
CA ASN A 65 8.42 -9.86 -1.71
C ASN A 65 6.90 -9.70 -1.51
N GLY A 66 6.20 -9.25 -2.56
CA GLY A 66 4.75 -9.11 -2.54
C GLY A 66 4.02 -10.40 -2.18
N ASP A 67 4.59 -11.57 -2.50
CA ASP A 67 4.03 -12.87 -2.12
C ASP A 67 4.06 -13.11 -0.61
N GLN A 68 5.02 -12.54 0.11
CA GLN A 68 5.10 -12.67 1.58
C GLN A 68 4.06 -11.82 2.30
N ILE A 69 3.64 -10.70 1.68
CA ILE A 69 2.73 -9.74 2.28
C ILE A 69 1.28 -10.02 1.85
N TYR A 70 1.07 -10.22 0.55
CA TYR A 70 -0.25 -10.34 -0.07
C TYR A 70 -0.58 -11.77 -0.53
N GLY A 71 0.35 -12.71 -0.35
CA GLY A 71 0.24 -14.07 -0.85
C GLY A 71 0.66 -14.21 -2.30
N ALA A 72 0.91 -15.46 -2.70
CA ALA A 72 1.25 -15.78 -4.08
C ALA A 72 0.11 -15.40 -5.03
N ARG A 73 0.48 -14.97 -6.24
CA ARG A 73 -0.48 -14.75 -7.32
C ARG A 73 -1.26 -16.04 -7.60
N ASP A 74 -2.58 -15.92 -7.59
CA ASP A 74 -3.51 -17.01 -7.86
C ASP A 74 -4.10 -16.82 -9.27
N GLU A 75 -3.66 -17.68 -10.20
CA GLU A 75 -4.12 -17.66 -11.59
C GLU A 75 -5.60 -18.04 -11.74
N SER A 76 -6.21 -18.69 -10.73
CA SER A 76 -7.65 -18.93 -10.73
C SER A 76 -8.48 -17.65 -10.53
N LEU A 77 -7.83 -16.54 -10.18
CA LEU A 77 -8.44 -15.21 -10.06
C LEU A 77 -8.28 -14.36 -11.32
N VAL A 78 -7.70 -14.93 -12.38
CA VAL A 78 -7.57 -14.27 -13.67
C VAL A 78 -8.64 -14.82 -14.59
N PHE A 79 -9.57 -13.96 -14.99
CA PHE A 79 -10.69 -14.32 -15.85
C PHE A 79 -10.59 -13.59 -17.18
N THR A 80 -10.90 -14.26 -18.27
CA THR A 80 -11.04 -13.62 -19.58
C THR A 80 -12.43 -13.93 -20.11
N ASP A 81 -13.15 -12.88 -20.50
CA ASP A 81 -14.49 -12.99 -21.05
C ASP A 81 -14.61 -12.16 -22.34
N TYR A 82 -15.65 -12.40 -23.12
CA TYR A 82 -15.96 -11.58 -24.27
C TYR A 82 -16.36 -10.18 -23.82
N ILE A 83 -15.85 -9.18 -24.54
CA ILE A 83 -16.11 -7.77 -24.20
C ILE A 83 -17.61 -7.46 -24.17
N GLU A 84 -18.39 -8.14 -25.02
CA GLU A 84 -19.84 -8.00 -25.13
C GLU A 84 -20.59 -8.42 -23.84
N ASN A 85 -20.03 -9.35 -23.06
CA ASN A 85 -20.61 -9.82 -21.80
C ASN A 85 -20.37 -8.84 -20.63
N VAL A 86 -19.43 -7.92 -20.79
CA VAL A 86 -19.06 -6.95 -19.76
C VAL A 86 -19.80 -5.63 -20.01
N PRO A 87 -20.44 -5.01 -19.00
CA PRO A 87 -21.04 -3.68 -19.15
C PRO A 87 -20.05 -2.64 -19.68
N GLU A 88 -20.53 -1.72 -20.53
CA GLU A 88 -19.67 -0.77 -21.23
C GLU A 88 -18.85 0.13 -20.29
N GLU A 89 -19.42 0.48 -19.14
CA GLU A 89 -18.77 1.25 -18.07
C GLU A 89 -17.48 0.60 -17.53
N TYR A 90 -17.36 -0.73 -17.64
CA TYR A 90 -16.20 -1.48 -17.16
C TYR A 90 -15.20 -1.82 -18.27
N ARG A 91 -15.46 -1.48 -19.54
CA ARG A 91 -14.59 -1.80 -20.68
C ARG A 91 -13.42 -0.83 -20.82
N LYS A 92 -12.71 -0.55 -19.72
CA LYS A 92 -11.51 0.29 -19.71
C LYS A 92 -10.44 -0.34 -18.83
N VAL A 93 -9.22 -0.40 -19.34
CA VAL A 93 -8.06 -0.87 -18.57
C VAL A 93 -7.88 -0.01 -17.33
N GLY A 94 -7.65 -0.67 -16.19
CA GLY A 94 -7.56 -0.06 -14.87
C GLY A 94 -8.90 0.12 -14.16
N THR A 95 -10.03 -0.16 -14.80
CA THR A 95 -11.33 -0.13 -14.10
C THR A 95 -11.42 -1.26 -13.08
N THR A 96 -11.89 -0.91 -11.87
CA THR A 96 -12.14 -1.86 -10.79
C THR A 96 -13.62 -2.28 -10.80
N ILE A 97 -13.87 -3.57 -10.76
CA ILE A 97 -15.19 -4.20 -10.69
C ILE A 97 -15.32 -4.90 -9.35
N MET A 98 -16.39 -4.62 -8.59
CA MET A 98 -16.75 -5.43 -7.43
C MET A 98 -17.63 -6.59 -7.89
N ALA A 99 -17.17 -7.82 -7.65
CA ALA A 99 -17.93 -9.04 -7.89
C ALA A 99 -18.15 -9.78 -6.57
N GLU A 100 -19.29 -10.42 -6.43
CA GLU A 100 -19.61 -11.27 -5.30
C GLU A 100 -19.44 -12.74 -5.71
N ASN A 101 -18.75 -13.54 -4.91
CA ASN A 101 -18.66 -14.99 -5.15
C ASN A 101 -19.91 -15.73 -4.63
N ASP A 102 -20.05 -17.02 -4.93
CA ASP A 102 -21.18 -17.86 -4.49
C ASP A 102 -21.39 -17.93 -2.96
N LYS A 103 -20.41 -17.45 -2.17
CA LYS A 103 -20.48 -17.38 -0.70
C LYS A 103 -20.88 -15.99 -0.18
N GLY A 104 -21.30 -15.08 -1.06
CA GLY A 104 -21.68 -13.72 -0.67
C GLY A 104 -20.50 -12.81 -0.33
N LYS A 105 -19.25 -13.22 -0.64
CA LYS A 105 -18.07 -12.42 -0.34
C LYS A 105 -17.73 -11.54 -1.54
N ALA A 106 -17.87 -10.23 -1.35
CA ALA A 106 -17.40 -9.23 -2.31
C ALA A 106 -15.88 -9.32 -2.50
N ARG A 107 -15.44 -9.22 -3.74
CA ARG A 107 -14.05 -9.21 -4.18
C ARG A 107 -13.89 -8.23 -5.33
N SER A 108 -12.81 -7.47 -5.32
CA SER A 108 -12.47 -6.53 -6.38
C SER A 108 -11.66 -7.22 -7.48
N PHE A 109 -11.98 -6.91 -8.73
CA PHE A 109 -11.23 -7.30 -9.92
C PHE A 109 -10.81 -6.06 -10.68
N ILE A 110 -9.62 -6.05 -11.27
CA ILE A 110 -9.12 -4.96 -12.11
C ILE A 110 -9.07 -5.44 -13.56
N VAL A 111 -9.55 -4.61 -14.48
CA VAL A 111 -9.38 -4.85 -15.92
C VAL A 111 -7.92 -4.63 -16.29
N THR A 112 -7.20 -5.70 -16.60
CA THR A 112 -5.76 -5.64 -16.89
C THR A 112 -5.45 -5.59 -18.39
N ARG A 113 -6.35 -6.12 -19.23
CA ARG A 113 -6.18 -6.12 -20.68
C ARG A 113 -7.52 -6.05 -21.39
N ILE A 114 -7.55 -5.34 -22.52
CA ILE A 114 -8.66 -5.34 -23.46
C ILE A 114 -8.08 -5.51 -24.86
N ASP A 115 -8.58 -6.51 -25.58
CA ASP A 115 -8.31 -6.77 -26.98
C ASP A 115 -9.62 -6.55 -27.79
N ASP A 116 -9.58 -6.71 -29.13
CA ASP A 116 -10.74 -6.42 -30.00
C ASP A 116 -12.03 -7.21 -29.65
N LYS A 117 -11.89 -8.36 -28.98
CA LYS A 117 -13.00 -9.29 -28.68
C LYS A 117 -13.14 -9.65 -27.22
N THR A 118 -12.08 -9.48 -26.43
CA THR A 118 -11.98 -10.07 -25.10
C THR A 118 -11.43 -9.07 -24.10
N LEU A 119 -11.87 -9.22 -22.87
CA LEU A 119 -11.45 -8.43 -21.71
C LEU A 119 -10.91 -9.39 -20.65
N THR A 120 -9.77 -9.05 -20.05
CA THR A 120 -9.16 -9.80 -18.95
C THR A 120 -9.32 -9.04 -17.64
N LEU A 121 -9.84 -9.73 -16.63
CA LEU A 121 -10.01 -9.31 -15.24
C LEU A 121 -9.01 -10.05 -14.36
N ASP A 122 -8.44 -9.34 -13.38
CA ASP A 122 -7.52 -9.90 -12.41
C ASP A 122 -7.97 -9.54 -10.99
N GLY A 123 -8.23 -10.56 -10.17
CA GLY A 123 -8.65 -10.41 -8.78
C GLY A 123 -7.51 -10.46 -7.77
N ASN A 124 -6.26 -10.58 -8.23
CA ASN A 124 -5.09 -10.56 -7.36
C ASN A 124 -4.80 -9.16 -6.83
N HIS A 125 -4.14 -9.08 -5.68
CA HIS A 125 -3.56 -7.81 -5.25
C HIS A 125 -2.51 -7.37 -6.28
N PRO A 126 -2.45 -6.08 -6.69
CA PRO A 126 -1.54 -5.62 -7.74
C PRO A 126 -0.05 -5.88 -7.45
N LEU A 127 0.29 -6.09 -6.18
CA LEU A 127 1.64 -6.36 -5.70
C LEU A 127 1.99 -7.85 -5.61
N CYS A 128 1.04 -8.78 -5.79
CA CYS A 128 1.32 -10.23 -5.81
C CYS A 128 2.31 -10.59 -6.93
N GLY A 129 3.22 -11.54 -6.67
CA GLY A 129 4.22 -12.01 -7.63
C GLY A 129 5.34 -11.02 -7.96
N ARG A 130 5.36 -9.85 -7.31
CA ARG A 130 6.33 -8.78 -7.55
C ARG A 130 7.32 -8.66 -6.40
N GLU A 131 8.59 -8.50 -6.73
CA GLU A 131 9.55 -7.92 -5.79
C GLU A 131 9.36 -6.40 -5.83
N ILE A 132 9.09 -5.80 -4.68
CA ILE A 132 8.78 -4.37 -4.56
C ILE A 132 9.76 -3.69 -3.62
N VAL A 133 10.06 -2.42 -3.89
CA VAL A 133 10.86 -1.56 -3.03
C VAL A 133 9.95 -0.45 -2.50
N PHE A 134 9.79 -0.41 -1.18
CA PHE A 134 9.18 0.71 -0.50
C PHE A 134 10.26 1.76 -0.26
N LYS A 135 10.10 2.90 -0.91
CA LYS A 135 10.94 4.07 -0.70
C LYS A 135 10.22 5.00 0.26
N LEU A 136 10.72 5.09 1.49
CA LEU A 136 10.20 5.87 2.59
C LEU A 136 11.01 7.15 2.71
N GLU A 137 10.35 8.30 2.53
CA GLU A 137 10.96 9.61 2.71
C GLU A 137 10.45 10.21 4.02
N ILE A 138 11.37 10.47 4.95
CA ILE A 138 11.03 11.02 6.26
C ILE A 138 10.89 12.53 6.10
N LEU A 139 9.67 13.03 6.22
CA LEU A 139 9.35 14.44 6.01
C LEU A 139 9.54 15.24 7.29
N ASN A 140 9.13 14.68 8.42
CA ASN A 140 9.15 15.37 9.71
C ASN A 140 9.35 14.38 10.86
N VAL A 141 10.06 14.83 11.89
CA VAL A 141 10.26 14.11 13.14
C VAL A 141 10.16 15.12 14.27
N ARG A 142 9.26 14.87 15.23
CA ARG A 142 9.07 15.70 16.42
C ARG A 142 8.66 14.86 17.62
N ASP A 143 8.67 15.43 18.83
CA ASP A 143 8.00 14.83 19.98
C ASP A 143 6.50 14.64 19.71
N ALA A 144 5.99 13.45 20.02
CA ALA A 144 4.56 13.16 20.00
C ALA A 144 3.88 13.73 21.24
N THR A 145 2.61 14.12 21.12
CA THR A 145 1.78 14.47 22.29
C THR A 145 1.32 13.20 23.01
N GLU A 146 0.89 13.31 24.28
CA GLU A 146 0.34 12.17 25.02
C GLU A 146 -0.85 11.53 24.29
N GLU A 147 -1.74 12.36 23.73
CA GLU A 147 -2.89 11.90 22.93
C GLU A 147 -2.46 11.15 21.66
N GLU A 148 -1.41 11.60 20.98
CA GLU A 148 -0.86 10.93 19.80
C GLU A 148 -0.17 9.62 20.15
N ILE A 149 0.48 9.53 21.32
CA ILE A 149 1.08 8.28 21.81
C ILE A 149 -0.02 7.26 22.13
N GLU A 150 -1.11 7.67 22.79
CA GLU A 150 -2.24 6.79 23.06
C GLU A 150 -2.96 6.33 21.78
N ALA A 151 -3.08 7.21 20.79
CA ALA A 151 -3.66 6.88 19.49
C ALA A 151 -2.68 6.12 18.56
N GLY A 152 -1.37 6.23 18.82
CA GLY A 152 -0.24 5.81 17.98
C GLY A 152 -0.17 6.47 16.60
N GLY A 153 -0.78 7.65 16.43
CA GLY A 153 -0.87 8.35 15.16
C GLY A 153 -1.44 9.76 15.32
N PRO A 154 -1.68 10.48 14.20
CA PRO A 154 -2.21 11.84 14.26
C PRO A 154 -3.61 11.85 14.88
N VAL A 155 -3.83 12.77 15.82
CA VAL A 155 -5.14 12.98 16.45
C VAL A 155 -5.89 14.07 15.69
N GLY A 156 -7.12 13.77 15.24
CA GLY A 156 -7.99 14.74 14.57
C GLY A 156 -7.80 14.90 13.06
N VAL A 157 -6.86 14.17 12.44
CA VAL A 157 -6.70 14.08 10.99
C VAL A 157 -6.84 12.62 10.61
N GLU A 158 -8.01 12.19 10.12
CA GLU A 158 -8.11 10.90 9.42
C GLU A 158 -7.58 11.15 8.01
N PRO A 159 -6.36 10.68 7.66
CA PRO A 159 -5.96 10.77 6.27
C PRO A 159 -6.87 9.83 5.47
N ASP A 160 -7.39 10.29 4.33
CA ASP A 160 -8.15 9.50 3.36
C ASP A 160 -7.19 8.54 2.63
N VAL A 161 -6.52 7.69 3.40
CA VAL A 161 -5.64 6.65 2.89
C VAL A 161 -6.49 5.40 2.83
N ASN A 162 -6.51 4.76 1.67
CA ASN A 162 -7.13 3.46 1.53
C ASN A 162 -6.52 2.51 2.58
N ARG A 163 -7.30 2.15 3.60
CA ARG A 163 -6.88 1.30 4.72
C ARG A 163 -6.42 -0.10 4.26
N SER A 164 -6.70 -0.49 3.02
CA SER A 164 -6.14 -1.71 2.41
C SER A 164 -4.65 -1.59 2.05
N LEU A 165 -4.12 -0.36 1.93
CA LEU A 165 -2.70 -0.07 1.66
C LEU A 165 -1.92 0.16 2.96
N LEU A 166 -2.59 0.67 3.99
CA LEU A 166 -2.10 0.71 5.37
C LEU A 166 -2.46 -0.61 6.04
N MET A 167 -1.77 -1.71 5.72
CA MET A 167 -2.13 -2.99 6.33
C MET A 167 -1.88 -2.97 7.84
N PRO A 168 -2.88 -3.30 8.66
CA PRO A 168 -2.67 -4.01 9.91
C PRO A 168 -2.32 -5.48 9.55
N ILE A 169 -1.20 -5.97 10.07
CA ILE A 169 -0.93 -7.41 10.18
C ILE A 169 -1.17 -7.80 11.63
#